data_AF-A0A3D3GIN7-F1
#
_entry.id   AF-A0A3D3GIN7-F1
#
_cell.length_a   1.000
_cell.length_b   1.000
_cell.length_c   1.000
_cell.angle_alpha   90.00
_cell.angle_beta   90.00
_cell.angle_gamma   90.00
#
_symmetry.space_group_name_H-M   'P 1'
#
loop_
_entity.id
_entity.type
_entity.pdbx_description
1 polymer ?
#
loop_
_entity_poly.entity_id
_entity_poly.type
_entity_poly.pdbx_seq_one_letter_code
_entity_poly.pdbx_strand_id
1 'polypeptide(L)'
;MKNVSSVFVICISLFGLTACNTYYTPKGVIKTAGKALMANDVKLFRSTLTADMAVQYGNASEMANLRSVIAPFEKFEISKESVLNSKQHVYRVCNSAGWHTIQEVDVQRTSEVQISGKTDAGVSKPLWIATVDCDIYYAETSRYKGGLCYERNGAYCQISALK
;
A
#
# COMPACT_ATOMS: atom_id res chain seq x y z
N MET A 1 -8.97 -44.24 -40.82
CA MET A 1 -8.96 -44.42 -39.35
C MET A 1 -7.62 -43.97 -38.80
N LYS A 2 -7.63 -43.06 -37.82
CA LYS A 2 -6.65 -42.82 -36.73
C LYS A 2 -6.43 -41.32 -36.47
N ASN A 3 -7.15 -40.89 -35.43
CA ASN A 3 -6.76 -40.01 -34.34
C ASN A 3 -6.35 -38.56 -34.66
N VAL A 4 -7.37 -37.70 -34.61
CA VAL A 4 -7.22 -36.30 -34.22
C VAL A 4 -6.83 -36.28 -32.73
N SER A 5 -5.57 -35.96 -32.42
CA SER A 5 -5.19 -35.66 -31.03
C SER A 5 -5.48 -34.18 -30.79
N SER A 6 -6.65 -33.91 -30.19
CA SER A 6 -6.94 -32.62 -29.57
C SER A 6 -5.97 -32.39 -28.42
N VAL A 7 -5.00 -31.50 -28.62
CA VAL A 7 -4.25 -30.92 -27.50
C VAL A 7 -5.14 -29.86 -26.87
N PHE A 8 -5.86 -30.25 -25.83
CA PHE A 8 -6.44 -29.31 -24.88
C PHE A 8 -5.30 -28.64 -24.12
N VAL A 9 -4.97 -27.39 -24.49
CA VAL A 9 -4.15 -26.52 -23.66
C VAL A 9 -5.02 -26.05 -22.50
N ILE A 10 -4.91 -26.73 -21.37
CA ILE A 10 -5.51 -26.28 -20.12
C ILE A 10 -4.63 -25.13 -19.60
N CYS A 11 -5.11 -23.90 -19.73
CA CYS A 11 -4.58 -22.77 -18.98
C CYS A 11 -4.87 -23.00 -17.48
N ILE A 12 -3.96 -23.68 -16.78
CA ILE A 12 -3.96 -23.69 -15.33
C ILE A 12 -3.42 -22.34 -14.87
N SER A 13 -4.32 -21.37 -14.85
CA SER A 13 -4.22 -20.21 -13.98
C SER A 13 -4.46 -20.67 -12.54
N LEU A 14 -3.93 -19.90 -11.58
CA LEU A 14 -3.89 -20.10 -10.12
C LEU A 14 -2.64 -20.85 -9.63
N PHE A 15 -1.63 -20.09 -9.17
CA PHE A 15 -1.49 -19.74 -7.75
C PHE A 15 -0.64 -18.46 -7.61
N GLY A 16 -1.20 -17.42 -6.97
CA GLY A 16 -0.42 -16.48 -6.15
C GLY A 16 -0.24 -15.03 -6.61
N LEU A 17 -0.66 -14.61 -7.80
CA LEU A 17 -0.57 -13.20 -8.21
C LEU A 17 -1.91 -12.50 -8.00
N THR A 18 -1.90 -11.47 -7.16
CA THR A 18 -2.98 -10.49 -6.88
C THR A 18 -3.95 -10.77 -5.71
N ALA A 19 -3.44 -11.21 -4.55
CA ALA A 19 -3.82 -10.44 -3.36
C ALA A 19 -3.10 -9.10 -3.51
N CYS A 20 -3.75 -8.12 -4.16
CA CYS A 20 -3.22 -6.77 -4.31
C CYS A 20 -2.79 -6.30 -2.92
N ASN A 21 -1.47 -6.27 -2.74
CA ASN A 21 -0.76 -6.09 -1.49
C ASN A 21 -1.08 -4.68 -0.97
N THR A 22 -2.20 -4.56 -0.26
CA THR A 22 -2.82 -3.28 0.08
C THR A 22 -2.03 -2.55 1.15
N TYR A 23 -1.18 -3.21 1.92
CA TYR A 23 -0.33 -2.56 2.93
C TYR A 23 0.99 -1.97 2.39
N TYR A 24 1.25 -2.12 1.10
CA TYR A 24 2.57 -1.87 0.50
C TYR A 24 2.67 -0.52 -0.21
N THR A 25 1.60 0.27 -0.18
CA THR A 25 1.52 1.61 -0.80
C THR A 25 0.75 2.58 0.09
N PRO A 26 1.00 3.90 -0.02
CA PRO A 26 0.22 4.91 0.70
C PRO A 26 -1.28 4.77 0.48
N LYS A 27 -1.72 4.62 -0.78
CA LYS A 27 -3.15 4.45 -1.08
C LYS A 27 -3.75 3.21 -0.45
N GLY A 28 -3.00 2.12 -0.47
CA GLY A 28 -3.51 0.85 -0.01
C GLY A 28 -3.73 0.83 1.51
N VAL A 29 -2.79 1.37 2.30
CA VAL A 29 -2.96 1.43 3.77
C VAL A 29 -4.13 2.33 4.16
N ILE A 30 -4.31 3.44 3.45
CA ILE A 30 -5.43 4.37 3.65
C ILE A 30 -6.78 3.73 3.28
N LYS A 31 -6.84 2.94 2.19
CA LYS A 31 -8.03 2.16 1.84
C LYS A 31 -8.35 1.10 2.89
N THR A 32 -7.34 0.42 3.43
CA THR A 32 -7.54 -0.56 4.51
C THR A 32 -8.06 0.13 5.77
N ALA A 33 -7.47 1.26 6.17
CA ALA A 33 -7.92 2.04 7.32
C ALA A 33 -9.38 2.48 7.17
N GLY A 34 -9.76 3.02 6.01
CA GLY A 34 -11.14 3.40 5.72
C GLY A 34 -12.12 2.21 5.82
N LYS A 35 -11.77 1.06 5.24
CA LYS A 35 -12.58 -0.18 5.36
C LYS A 35 -12.73 -0.63 6.80
N ALA A 36 -11.63 -0.60 7.57
CA ALA A 36 -11.65 -0.99 8.98
C ALA A 36 -12.54 -0.06 9.81
N LEU A 37 -12.50 1.26 9.57
CA LEU A 37 -13.38 2.23 10.21
C LEU A 37 -14.85 1.99 9.87
N MET A 38 -15.18 1.79 8.60
CA MET A 38 -16.56 1.49 8.17
C MET A 38 -17.09 0.19 8.78
N ALA A 39 -16.24 -0.83 8.89
CA ALA A 39 -16.58 -2.13 9.47
C ALA A 39 -16.49 -2.19 11.00
N ASN A 40 -16.08 -1.11 11.67
CA ASN A 40 -15.77 -1.09 13.11
C ASN A 40 -14.72 -2.14 13.55
N ASP A 41 -13.75 -2.45 12.68
CA ASP A 41 -12.68 -3.41 12.96
C ASP A 41 -11.47 -2.71 13.59
N VAL A 42 -11.48 -2.63 14.93
CA VAL A 42 -10.43 -1.97 15.72
C VAL A 42 -9.06 -2.60 15.47
N LYS A 43 -8.99 -3.93 15.37
CA LYS A 43 -7.74 -4.65 15.21
C LYS A 43 -7.11 -4.35 13.85
N LEU A 44 -7.92 -4.39 12.80
CA LEU A 44 -7.48 -4.06 11.46
C LEU A 44 -7.08 -2.59 11.35
N PHE A 45 -7.87 -1.67 11.91
CA PHE A 45 -7.53 -0.25 11.91
C PHE A 45 -6.19 0.00 12.61
N ARG A 46 -5.99 -0.55 13.81
CA ARG A 46 -4.69 -0.46 14.53
C ARG A 46 -3.51 -0.96 13.71
N SER A 47 -3.69 -2.01 12.90
CA SER A 47 -2.60 -2.55 12.07
C SER A 47 -2.12 -1.58 10.96
N THR A 48 -2.94 -0.59 10.62
CA THR A 48 -2.60 0.44 9.63
C THR A 48 -1.85 1.63 10.22
N LEU A 49 -1.76 1.73 11.54
CA LEU A 49 -1.17 2.86 12.26
C LEU A 49 0.24 2.52 12.74
N THR A 50 1.13 3.52 12.81
CA THR A 50 2.37 3.40 13.57
C THR A 50 2.07 3.14 15.05
N ALA A 51 3.08 2.71 15.82
CA ALA A 51 2.90 2.44 17.25
C ALA A 51 2.34 3.65 18.01
N ASP A 52 2.90 4.84 17.79
CA ASP A 52 2.46 6.09 18.43
C ASP A 52 1.02 6.44 18.03
N MET A 53 0.69 6.31 16.75
CA MET A 53 -0.67 6.54 16.25
C MET A 53 -1.66 5.51 16.78
N ALA A 54 -1.24 4.25 16.99
CA ALA A 54 -2.07 3.21 17.58
C ALA A 54 -2.34 3.44 19.08
N VAL A 55 -1.46 4.14 19.79
CA VAL A 55 -1.73 4.62 21.15
C VAL A 55 -2.78 5.73 21.12
N GLN A 56 -2.61 6.71 20.22
CA GLN A 56 -3.50 7.86 20.14
C GLN A 56 -4.89 7.50 19.60
N TYR A 57 -4.97 6.88 18.42
CA TYR A 57 -6.22 6.65 17.68
C TYR A 57 -6.70 5.20 17.67
N GLY A 58 -5.89 4.26 18.19
CA GLY A 58 -6.19 2.83 18.13
C GLY A 58 -7.12 2.32 19.22
N ASN A 59 -7.69 3.18 20.07
CA ASN A 59 -8.67 2.79 21.09
C ASN A 59 -10.11 2.96 20.56
N ALA A 60 -11.07 2.31 21.21
CA ALA A 60 -12.47 2.30 20.74
C ALA A 60 -13.12 3.69 20.73
N SER A 61 -12.76 4.57 21.66
CA SER A 61 -13.31 5.93 21.76
C SER A 61 -12.88 6.78 20.57
N GLU A 62 -11.57 6.83 20.30
CA GLU A 62 -11.05 7.62 19.17
C GLU A 62 -11.46 7.03 17.82
N MET A 63 -11.54 5.71 17.72
CA MET A 63 -12.09 5.08 16.53
C MET A 63 -13.56 5.45 16.33
N ALA A 64 -14.37 5.54 17.39
CA ALA A 64 -15.76 5.99 17.29
C ALA A 64 -15.85 7.46 16.83
N ASN A 65 -14.95 8.32 17.31
CA ASN A 65 -14.84 9.71 16.86
C ASN A 65 -14.55 9.77 15.36
N LEU A 66 -13.53 9.06 14.88
CA LEU A 66 -13.20 8.97 13.46
C LEU A 66 -14.35 8.38 12.64
N ARG A 67 -15.07 7.40 13.19
CA ARG A 67 -16.26 6.80 12.55
C ARG A 67 -17.40 7.79 12.39
N SER A 68 -17.65 8.65 13.38
CA SER A 68 -18.70 9.67 13.29
C SER A 68 -18.47 10.66 12.14
N VAL A 69 -17.21 10.95 11.82
CA VAL A 69 -16.83 11.83 10.70
C VAL A 69 -17.13 11.17 9.35
N ILE A 70 -16.93 9.85 9.23
CA ILE A 70 -17.14 9.13 7.96
C ILE A 70 -18.56 8.58 7.79
N ALA A 71 -19.32 8.40 8.88
CA ALA A 71 -20.67 7.81 8.86
C ALA A 71 -21.66 8.51 7.92
N PRO A 72 -21.60 9.84 7.68
CA PRO A 72 -22.48 10.52 6.73
C PRO A 72 -22.18 10.21 5.25
N PHE A 73 -21.13 9.45 4.94
CA PHE A 73 -20.65 9.21 3.59
C PHE A 73 -20.78 7.73 3.22
N GLU A 74 -21.32 7.45 2.04
CA GLU A 74 -21.43 6.08 1.53
C GLU A 74 -20.06 5.50 1.18
N LYS A 75 -19.15 6.36 0.71
CA LYS A 75 -17.88 5.94 0.14
C LYS A 75 -16.74 6.80 0.63
N PHE A 76 -15.64 6.11 0.88
CA PHE A 76 -14.34 6.66 1.20
C PHE A 76 -13.48 6.68 -0.07
N GLU A 77 -12.87 7.81 -0.38
CA GLU A 77 -11.97 7.94 -1.53
C GLU A 77 -10.70 8.73 -1.20
N ILE A 78 -9.65 8.47 -1.99
CA ILE A 78 -8.42 9.24 -1.95
C ILE A 78 -8.54 10.32 -3.02
N SER A 79 -8.58 11.58 -2.59
CA SER A 79 -8.74 12.72 -3.48
C SER A 79 -7.40 13.27 -3.98
N LYS A 80 -6.34 13.18 -3.16
CA LYS A 80 -5.00 13.60 -3.52
C LYS A 80 -3.94 12.75 -2.81
N GLU A 81 -2.81 12.55 -3.47
CA GLU A 81 -1.60 12.03 -2.86
C GLU A 81 -0.41 12.89 -3.31
N SER A 82 0.45 13.27 -2.37
CA SER A 82 1.69 13.99 -2.63
C SER A 82 2.83 13.40 -1.83
N VAL A 83 3.99 13.22 -2.45
CA VAL A 83 5.22 12.80 -1.76
C VAL A 83 5.77 14.00 -1.00
N LEU A 84 5.91 13.88 0.32
CA LEU A 84 6.52 14.90 1.18
C LEU A 84 8.03 14.75 1.25
N ASN A 85 8.50 13.50 1.37
CA ASN A 85 9.91 13.17 1.45
C ASN A 85 10.16 11.79 0.85
N SER A 86 11.33 11.61 0.25
CA SER A 86 11.81 10.33 -0.22
C SER A 86 13.30 10.21 0.04
N LYS A 87 13.72 9.12 0.69
CA LYS A 87 15.12 8.73 0.76
C LYS A 87 15.37 7.70 -0.32
N GLN A 88 16.31 8.02 -1.20
CA GLN A 88 16.68 7.17 -2.30
C GLN A 88 18.05 6.54 -2.05
N HIS A 89 18.18 5.28 -2.43
CA HIS A 89 19.46 4.63 -2.58
C HIS A 89 19.64 4.20 -4.03
N VAL A 90 20.87 4.30 -4.51
CA VAL A 90 21.26 3.78 -5.81
C VAL A 90 21.63 2.31 -5.63
N TYR A 91 20.80 1.42 -6.17
CA TYR A 91 21.13 0.00 -6.29
C TYR A 91 21.32 -0.36 -7.76
N ARG A 92 22.16 -1.36 -8.02
CA ARG A 92 22.18 -2.04 -9.32
C ARG A 92 21.11 -3.13 -9.28
N VAL A 93 20.22 -3.13 -10.27
CA VAL A 93 19.14 -4.12 -10.38
C VAL A 93 19.45 -5.00 -11.59
N CYS A 94 19.39 -6.30 -11.39
CA CYS A 94 19.67 -7.28 -12.41
C CYS A 94 18.32 -7.81 -12.92
N ASN A 95 18.05 -7.68 -14.22
CA ASN A 95 16.91 -8.35 -14.85
C ASN A 95 17.40 -9.52 -15.72
N SER A 96 16.49 -10.26 -16.34
CA SER A 96 16.82 -11.39 -17.22
C SER A 96 17.68 -11.04 -18.45
N ALA A 97 17.88 -9.75 -18.75
CA ALA A 97 18.66 -9.24 -19.87
C ALA A 97 20.05 -8.70 -19.49
N GLY A 98 20.42 -8.68 -18.21
CA GLY A 98 21.75 -8.25 -17.73
C GLY A 98 21.72 -7.15 -16.67
N TRP A 99 22.88 -6.49 -16.47
CA TRP A 99 23.02 -5.39 -15.51
C TRP A 99 22.31 -4.13 -16.01
N HIS A 100 21.37 -3.61 -15.22
CA HIS A 100 20.87 -2.26 -15.40
C HIS A 100 21.09 -1.47 -14.12
N THR A 101 21.85 -0.38 -14.20
CA THR A 101 21.84 0.62 -13.14
C THR A 101 20.47 1.26 -13.17
N ILE A 102 19.62 0.99 -12.18
CA ILE A 102 18.51 1.88 -11.89
C ILE A 102 19.11 2.97 -11.01
N GLN A 103 19.33 4.14 -11.58
CA GLN A 103 19.68 5.30 -10.78
C GLN A 103 18.45 5.62 -9.94
N GLU A 104 18.60 5.43 -8.62
CA GLU A 104 17.69 5.84 -7.56
C GLU A 104 16.40 5.02 -7.42
N VAL A 105 16.31 4.27 -6.32
CA VAL A 105 15.03 3.72 -5.85
C VAL A 105 14.77 4.22 -4.44
N ASP A 106 13.50 4.45 -4.13
CA ASP A 106 13.10 4.86 -2.80
C ASP A 106 13.24 3.68 -1.83
N VAL A 107 13.95 3.90 -0.73
CA VAL A 107 14.01 2.96 0.40
C VAL A 107 13.07 3.35 1.53
N GLN A 108 12.76 4.65 1.60
CA GLN A 108 11.83 5.21 2.57
C GLN A 108 11.08 6.34 1.87
N ARG A 109 9.75 6.35 1.99
CA ARG A 109 8.90 7.37 1.41
C ARG A 109 7.87 7.83 2.42
N THR A 110 7.72 9.15 2.55
CA THR A 110 6.65 9.77 3.32
C THR A 110 5.71 10.47 2.34
N SER A 111 4.43 10.09 2.36
CA SER A 111 3.38 10.68 1.53
C SER A 111 2.33 11.35 2.40
N GLU A 112 1.80 12.47 1.92
CA GLU A 112 0.55 13.03 2.40
C GLU A 112 -0.59 12.53 1.51
N VAL A 113 -1.64 12.00 2.12
CA VAL A 113 -2.82 11.47 1.44
C VAL A 113 -4.03 12.23 1.93
N GLN A 114 -4.65 12.98 1.04
CA GLN A 114 -5.93 13.64 1.30
C GLN A 114 -7.06 12.65 1.05
N ILE A 115 -7.95 12.58 2.03
CA ILE A 115 -9.07 11.66 2.01
C ILE A 115 -10.36 12.47 1.92
N SER A 116 -11.27 12.01 1.08
CA SER A 116 -12.58 12.60 0.91
C SER A 116 -13.68 11.55 1.08
N GLY A 117 -14.86 12.01 1.50
CA GLY A 117 -16.08 11.24 1.56
C GLY A 117 -16.99 11.62 0.41
N LYS A 118 -17.62 10.62 -0.22
CA LYS A 118 -18.69 10.83 -1.21
C LYS A 118 -20.05 10.54 -0.61
N THR A 119 -20.95 11.48 -0.83
CA THR A 119 -22.39 11.33 -0.57
C THR A 119 -23.09 10.75 -1.81
N ASP A 120 -24.33 10.31 -1.66
CA ASP A 120 -25.19 9.73 -2.71
C ASP A 120 -25.33 10.69 -3.92
N ALA A 121 -25.29 12.00 -3.64
CA ALA A 121 -25.33 13.06 -4.65
C ALA A 121 -24.01 13.22 -5.43
N GLY A 122 -23.00 12.39 -5.17
CA GLY A 122 -21.69 12.44 -5.82
C GLY A 122 -20.78 13.57 -5.33
N VAL A 123 -21.22 14.36 -4.35
CA VAL A 123 -20.44 15.48 -3.79
C VAL A 123 -19.31 14.91 -2.93
N SER A 124 -18.08 15.20 -3.33
CA SER A 124 -16.87 14.87 -2.57
C SER A 124 -16.57 15.96 -1.55
N LYS A 125 -16.45 15.60 -0.28
CA LYS A 125 -16.06 16.51 0.80
C LYS A 125 -14.75 16.04 1.44
N PRO A 126 -13.78 16.94 1.71
CA PRO A 126 -12.57 16.56 2.43
C PRO A 126 -12.94 16.10 3.84
N LEU A 127 -12.29 15.03 4.30
CA LEU A 127 -12.52 14.44 5.62
C LEU A 127 -11.34 14.70 6.56
N TRP A 128 -10.14 14.30 6.13
CA TRP A 128 -8.91 14.27 6.92
C TRP A 128 -7.72 14.10 5.97
N ILE A 129 -6.54 14.47 6.47
CA ILE A 129 -5.27 14.30 5.79
C ILE A 129 -4.43 13.33 6.61
N ALA A 130 -3.93 12.28 5.95
CA ALA A 130 -3.07 11.30 6.56
C ALA A 130 -1.62 11.47 6.07
N THR A 131 -0.67 11.44 6.98
CA THR A 131 0.73 11.20 6.63
C THR A 131 1.00 9.70 6.70
N VAL A 132 1.59 9.16 5.64
CA VAL A 132 1.90 7.74 5.50
C VAL A 132 3.39 7.57 5.29
N ASP A 133 4.03 6.82 6.16
CA ASP A 133 5.41 6.40 6.02
C ASP A 133 5.46 4.98 5.44
N CYS A 134 6.33 4.79 4.46
CA CYS A 134 6.56 3.53 3.78
C CYS A 134 8.04 3.18 3.80
N ASP A 135 8.37 2.01 4.37
CA ASP A 135 9.69 1.40 4.25
C ASP A 135 9.67 0.38 3.11
N ILE A 136 10.61 0.48 2.17
CA ILE A 136 10.70 -0.38 1.00
C ILE A 136 11.91 -1.29 1.17
N TYR A 137 11.64 -2.59 1.19
CA TYR A 137 12.65 -3.61 1.46
C TYR A 137 13.16 -4.21 0.16
N TYR A 138 14.48 -4.24 0.02
CA TYR A 138 15.19 -4.88 -1.07
C TYR A 138 16.00 -6.05 -0.50
N ALA A 139 15.95 -7.22 -1.15
CA ALA A 139 16.79 -8.37 -0.84
C ALA A 139 17.98 -8.40 -1.79
N GLU A 140 19.18 -8.67 -1.26
CA GLU A 140 20.34 -9.02 -2.08
C GLU A 140 20.08 -10.39 -2.73
N THR A 141 20.09 -10.46 -4.06
CA THR A 141 19.76 -11.70 -4.78
C THR A 141 20.99 -12.40 -5.33
N SER A 142 22.08 -11.68 -5.59
CA SER A 142 23.35 -12.27 -6.00
C SER A 142 24.54 -11.33 -5.84
N ARG A 143 25.71 -11.92 -5.56
CA ARG A 143 27.01 -11.29 -5.73
C ARG A 143 27.60 -11.72 -7.05
N TYR A 144 27.94 -10.77 -7.90
CA TYR A 144 28.67 -11.06 -9.12
C TYR A 144 29.86 -10.10 -9.24
N LYS A 145 30.94 -10.53 -9.88
CA LYS A 145 32.24 -9.83 -9.91
C LYS A 145 32.06 -8.33 -10.17
N GLY A 146 32.21 -7.51 -9.12
CA GLY A 146 32.12 -6.04 -9.20
C GLY A 146 30.82 -5.38 -8.68
N GLY A 147 29.88 -6.10 -8.07
CA GLY A 147 28.70 -5.49 -7.43
C GLY A 147 27.70 -6.45 -6.77
N LEU A 148 26.72 -5.87 -6.09
CA LEU A 148 25.59 -6.57 -5.46
C LEU A 148 24.31 -6.32 -6.28
N CYS A 149 23.55 -7.37 -6.62
CA CYS A 149 22.22 -7.28 -7.22
C CYS A 149 21.16 -7.23 -6.12
N TYR A 150 20.15 -6.38 -6.27
CA TYR A 150 19.01 -6.28 -5.36
C TYR A 150 17.67 -6.44 -6.08
N GLU A 151 16.73 -7.12 -5.44
CA GLU A 151 15.33 -7.25 -5.88
C GLU A 151 14.41 -6.68 -4.81
N ARG A 152 13.31 -6.03 -5.21
CA ARG A 152 12.31 -5.54 -4.25
C ARG A 152 11.63 -6.73 -3.58
N ASN A 153 11.86 -6.91 -2.29
CA ASN A 153 11.31 -7.99 -1.48
C ASN A 153 9.97 -7.61 -0.83
N GLY A 154 9.73 -6.32 -0.61
CA GLY A 154 8.49 -5.86 -0.02
C GLY A 154 8.43 -4.35 0.17
N ALA A 155 7.36 -3.91 0.83
CA ALA A 155 7.19 -2.57 1.35
C ALA A 155 6.19 -2.63 2.50
N TYR A 156 6.35 -1.77 3.48
CA TYR A 156 5.46 -1.70 4.62
C TYR A 156 5.10 -0.25 4.83
N CYS A 157 3.80 0.06 4.70
CA CYS A 157 3.30 1.41 4.88
C CYS A 157 2.39 1.50 6.10
N GLN A 158 2.53 2.58 6.88
CA GLN A 158 1.70 2.87 8.04
C GLN A 158 1.34 4.36 8.11
N ILE A 159 0.19 4.66 8.68
CA ILE A 159 -0.27 6.02 8.97
C ILE A 159 0.49 6.51 10.21
N SER A 160 1.27 7.57 10.03
CA SER A 160 2.11 8.18 11.07
C SER A 160 1.57 9.50 11.59
N ALA A 161 0.61 10.12 10.89
CA ALA A 161 -0.13 11.27 11.39
C ALA A 161 -1.52 11.36 10.75
N LEU A 162 -2.46 11.97 11.48
CA LEU A 162 -3.81 12.29 11.02
C LEU A 162 -4.12 13.75 11.40
N LYS A 163 -4.69 14.50 10.46
CA LYS A 163 -5.06 15.92 10.61
C LYS A 163 -6.47 16.15 10.10
#